data_AF-A0A425CWE7-F1
#
_entry.id   AF-A0A425CWE7-F1
#
_cell.length_a   1.000
_cell.length_b   1.000
_cell.length_c   1.000
_cell.angle_alpha   90.00
_cell.angle_beta   90.00
_cell.angle_gamma   90.00
#
_symmetry.space_group_name_H-M   'P 1'
#
loop_
_entity.id
_entity.type
_entity.pdbx_description
1 polymer ?
#
loop_
_entity_poly.entity_id
_entity_poly.type
_entity_poly.pdbx_seq_one_letter_code
_entity_poly.pdbx_strand_id
1 'polypeptide(L)'
;MRRRTLATPLSSTTSRVPWDVIVATLETYKRLHGNLQVAQAFEVPVNDERWPVGAWGLRLGCRVHNLRIAKNTLHEAKRQALDAVGFEWQGPRQSISFELKLAALTAFKAAYGHVRVPQKFTLPHADVLWTGDELKLGCVVNKLRQSQRLRRGKKGAMPKGHVDALNDLGFEWSATMDT
;
A
#
# COMPACT_ATOMS: atom_id res chain seq x y z
N MET A 1 40.81 25.10 -31.22
CA MET A 1 39.39 24.69 -31.09
C MET A 1 39.29 23.59 -30.04
N ARG A 2 38.80 23.90 -28.83
CA ARG A 2 38.82 22.98 -27.67
C ARG A 2 37.59 22.06 -27.69
N ARG A 3 37.81 20.74 -27.65
CA ARG A 3 36.76 19.71 -27.61
C ARG A 3 36.03 19.79 -26.25
N ARG A 4 34.70 19.92 -26.29
CA ARG A 4 33.82 19.82 -25.10
C ARG A 4 33.75 18.36 -24.66
N THR A 5 34.37 18.04 -23.54
CA THR A 5 34.16 16.76 -22.85
C THR A 5 32.80 16.81 -22.17
N LEU A 6 31.82 16.10 -22.71
CA LEU A 6 30.58 15.80 -21.99
C LEU A 6 30.89 14.64 -21.02
N ALA A 7 31.18 14.98 -19.78
CA ALA A 7 31.20 14.01 -18.69
C ALA A 7 29.76 13.77 -18.24
N THR A 8 29.18 12.67 -18.71
CA THR A 8 27.92 12.13 -18.20
C THR A 8 28.12 11.76 -16.72
N PRO A 9 27.31 12.24 -15.76
CA PRO A 9 27.41 11.73 -14.41
C PRO A 9 26.90 10.28 -14.41
N LEU A 10 27.83 9.38 -14.06
CA LEU A 10 27.59 7.97 -13.85
C LEU A 10 26.51 7.79 -12.78
N SER A 11 25.55 6.92 -13.09
CA SER A 11 24.50 6.43 -12.22
C SER A 11 25.01 6.13 -10.81
N SER A 12 24.62 6.95 -9.85
CA SER A 12 24.92 6.76 -8.44
C SER A 12 24.09 5.61 -7.87
N THR A 13 24.78 4.52 -7.52
CA THR A 13 24.61 3.71 -6.30
C THR A 13 23.28 3.89 -5.56
N THR A 14 22.55 2.79 -5.36
CA THR A 14 21.37 2.69 -4.49
C THR A 14 21.67 3.22 -3.08
N SER A 15 21.62 4.54 -2.92
CA SER A 15 21.91 5.23 -1.68
C SER A 15 20.66 5.16 -0.82
N ARG A 16 20.77 4.51 0.33
CA ARG A 16 19.72 4.48 1.34
C ARG A 16 19.55 5.89 1.88
N VAL A 17 18.44 6.54 1.53
CA VAL A 17 18.12 7.90 2.02
C VAL A 17 18.28 7.96 3.55
N PRO A 18 19.09 8.90 4.09
CA PRO A 18 19.30 9.06 5.53
C PRO A 18 17.99 9.35 6.28
N TRP A 19 17.94 8.98 7.56
CA TRP A 19 16.74 9.18 8.37
C TRP A 19 16.35 10.65 8.51
N ASP A 20 17.34 11.53 8.72
CA ASP A 20 17.10 12.96 8.92
C ASP A 20 16.53 13.61 7.65
N VAL A 21 16.93 13.12 6.47
CA VAL A 21 16.35 13.54 5.19
C VAL A 21 14.88 13.12 5.12
N ILE A 22 14.52 11.91 5.59
CA ILE A 22 13.12 11.47 5.63
C ILE A 22 12.29 12.38 6.55
N VAL A 23 12.79 12.71 7.74
CA VAL A 23 12.11 13.61 8.69
C VAL A 23 11.92 15.00 8.09
N ALA A 24 12.98 15.61 7.54
CA ALA A 24 12.92 16.92 6.89
C ALA A 24 11.97 16.94 5.67
N THR A 25 11.89 15.82 4.94
CA THR A 25 10.94 15.65 3.83
C THR A 25 9.49 15.64 4.34
N LEU A 26 9.22 14.99 5.47
CA LEU A 26 7.89 14.98 6.08
C LEU A 26 7.50 16.36 6.60
N GLU A 27 8.42 17.09 7.25
CA GLU A 27 8.20 18.48 7.67
C GLU A 27 7.88 19.38 6.48
N THR A 28 8.61 19.23 5.39
CA THR A 28 8.35 19.95 4.12
C THR A 28 6.98 19.62 3.57
N TYR A 29 6.62 18.33 3.52
CA TYR A 29 5.28 17.92 3.06
C TYR A 29 4.19 18.54 3.93
N LYS A 30 4.33 18.49 5.26
CA LYS A 30 3.38 19.08 6.20
C LYS A 30 3.25 20.58 6.01
N ARG A 31 4.36 21.29 5.79
CA ARG A 31 4.36 22.73 5.52
C ARG A 31 3.59 23.07 4.23
N LEU A 32 3.72 22.25 3.19
CA LEU A 32 3.08 22.49 1.89
C LEU A 32 1.60 22.07 1.83
N HIS A 33 1.23 20.99 2.54
CA HIS A 33 -0.10 20.39 2.44
C HIS A 33 -0.95 20.54 3.71
N GLY A 34 -0.38 21.03 4.81
CA GLY A 34 -1.05 21.21 6.10
C GLY A 34 -1.28 19.91 6.89
N ASN A 35 -1.00 18.74 6.31
CA ASN A 35 -1.17 17.43 6.95
C ASN A 35 -0.09 16.44 6.50
N LEU A 36 -0.08 15.24 7.08
CA LEU A 36 0.83 14.15 6.72
C LEU A 36 0.10 12.96 6.07
N GLN A 37 -1.04 13.23 5.42
CA GLN A 37 -1.83 12.25 4.70
C GLN A 37 -1.26 12.03 3.29
N VAL A 38 0.00 11.61 3.23
CA VAL A 38 0.73 11.39 1.98
C VAL A 38 0.10 10.25 1.18
N ALA A 39 -0.37 10.54 -0.03
CA ALA A 39 -0.86 9.54 -0.97
C ALA A 39 0.23 8.50 -1.27
N GLN A 40 -0.11 7.21 -1.36
CA GLN A 40 0.90 6.14 -1.51
C GLN A 40 1.75 6.31 -2.78
N ALA A 41 1.19 6.86 -3.85
CA ALA A 41 1.89 7.10 -5.11
C ALA A 41 2.71 8.40 -5.14
N PHE A 42 2.63 9.23 -4.10
CA PHE A 42 3.33 10.52 -4.08
C PHE A 42 4.85 10.33 -4.11
N GLU A 43 5.48 11.03 -5.03
CA GLU A 43 6.90 11.12 -5.23
C GLU A 43 7.35 12.57 -5.08
N VAL A 44 8.48 12.78 -4.41
CA VAL A 44 9.05 14.11 -4.21
C VAL A 44 9.54 14.64 -5.57
N PRO A 45 9.06 15.81 -6.02
CA PRO A 45 9.50 16.42 -7.26
C PRO A 45 11.02 16.61 -7.31
N VAL A 46 11.62 16.28 -8.45
CA VAL A 46 13.05 16.52 -8.69
C VAL A 46 13.25 17.99 -9.06
N ASN A 47 14.36 18.59 -8.61
CA ASN A 47 14.71 20.00 -8.84
C ASN A 47 13.76 21.03 -8.21
N ASP A 48 13.00 20.63 -7.19
CA ASP A 48 12.20 21.57 -6.40
C ASP A 48 12.95 21.91 -5.11
N GLU A 49 13.40 23.17 -5.01
CA GLU A 49 14.21 23.69 -3.90
C GLU A 49 13.50 23.64 -2.55
N ARG A 50 12.18 23.51 -2.54
CA ARG A 50 11.40 23.37 -1.31
C ARG A 50 11.70 22.05 -0.61
N TRP A 51 12.19 21.06 -1.35
CA TRP A 51 12.47 19.71 -0.87
C TRP A 51 13.98 19.48 -0.67
N PRO A 52 14.38 18.69 0.33
CA PRO A 52 15.78 18.30 0.49
C PRO A 52 16.30 17.57 -0.76
N VAL A 53 17.50 17.94 -1.22
CA VAL A 53 18.11 17.35 -2.44
C VAL A 53 18.22 15.83 -2.34
N GLY A 54 18.54 15.30 -1.16
CA GLY A 54 18.61 13.85 -0.91
C GLY A 54 17.25 13.13 -0.92
N ALA A 55 16.15 13.87 -1.04
CA ALA A 55 14.79 13.33 -1.12
C ALA A 55 14.19 13.43 -2.52
N TRP A 56 14.85 14.06 -3.49
CA TRP A 56 14.34 14.16 -4.86
C TRP A 56 14.14 12.78 -5.49
N GLY A 57 12.97 12.56 -6.10
CA GLY A 57 12.58 11.24 -6.63
C GLY A 57 12.25 10.19 -5.55
N LEU A 58 12.24 10.57 -4.27
CA LEU A 58 11.83 9.66 -3.21
C LEU A 58 10.33 9.41 -3.31
N ARG A 59 9.95 8.13 -3.41
CA ARG A 59 8.57 7.65 -3.25
C ARG A 59 8.13 7.78 -1.78
N LEU A 60 7.92 9.02 -1.34
CA LEU A 60 7.60 9.38 0.04
C LEU A 60 6.30 8.70 0.50
N GLY A 61 5.31 8.57 -0.39
CA GLY A 61 4.06 7.86 -0.09
C GLY A 61 4.27 6.40 0.32
N CYS A 62 5.08 5.67 -0.44
CA CYS A 62 5.46 4.29 -0.10
C CYS A 62 6.26 4.24 1.22
N ARG A 63 7.16 5.20 1.44
CA ARG A 63 7.95 5.27 2.67
C ARG A 63 7.06 5.49 3.90
N VAL A 64 6.15 6.45 3.84
CA VAL A 64 5.16 6.76 4.89
C VAL A 64 4.27 5.55 5.18
N HIS A 65 3.79 4.87 4.14
CA HIS A 65 3.01 3.64 4.29
C HIS A 65 3.79 2.56 5.07
N ASN A 66 5.06 2.34 4.72
CA ASN A 66 5.90 1.36 5.41
C ASN A 66 6.18 1.77 6.86
N LEU A 67 6.35 3.06 7.16
CA LEU A 67 6.50 3.55 8.52
C LEU A 67 5.26 3.25 9.38
N ARG A 68 4.07 3.48 8.82
CA ARG A 68 2.80 3.15 9.51
C ARG A 68 2.68 1.67 9.84
N ILE A 69 3.07 0.78 8.92
CA ILE A 69 3.08 -0.68 9.15
C ILE A 69 4.11 -1.05 10.22
N ALA A 70 5.28 -0.44 10.17
CA ALA A 70 6.41 -0.76 11.05
C ALA A 70 6.30 -0.15 12.45
N LYS A 71 5.19 0.53 12.81
CA LYS A 71 5.03 1.25 14.09
C LYS A 71 5.51 0.47 15.32
N ASN A 72 5.15 -0.81 15.41
CA ASN A 72 5.47 -1.65 16.57
C ASN A 72 6.88 -2.26 16.53
N THR A 73 7.54 -2.22 15.37
CA THR A 73 8.91 -2.73 15.16
C THR A 73 9.93 -1.60 15.02
N LEU A 74 9.48 -0.34 15.00
CA LEU A 74 10.33 0.82 14.83
C LEU A 74 11.03 1.14 16.15
N HIS A 75 12.31 1.50 16.07
CA HIS A 75 13.08 1.94 17.23
C HIS A 75 12.44 3.18 17.87
N GLU A 76 12.44 3.25 19.20
CA GLU A 76 11.79 4.30 20.00
C GLU A 76 12.15 5.71 19.51
N ALA A 77 13.45 6.00 19.40
CA ALA A 77 13.96 7.30 18.95
C ALA A 77 13.38 7.74 17.58
N LYS A 78 13.16 6.80 16.65
CA LYS A 78 12.55 7.11 15.35
C LYS A 78 11.06 7.36 15.45
N ARG A 79 10.38 6.65 16.35
CA ARG A 79 8.97 6.87 16.64
C ARG A 79 8.75 8.25 17.26
N GLN A 80 9.56 8.62 18.25
CA GLN A 80 9.55 9.93 18.88
C GLN A 80 9.84 11.06 17.88
N ALA A 81 10.82 10.88 16.99
CA ALA A 81 11.09 11.86 15.92
C ALA A 81 9.88 12.06 14.99
N LEU A 82 9.17 10.99 14.64
CA LEU A 82 7.95 11.09 13.83
C LEU A 82 6.80 11.74 14.63
N ASP A 83 6.64 11.40 15.90
CA ASP A 83 5.64 11.99 16.79
C ASP A 83 5.86 13.50 16.96
N ALA A 84 7.11 13.94 17.08
CA ALA A 84 7.48 15.36 17.18
C ALA A 84 7.08 16.17 15.92
N VAL A 85 7.14 15.56 14.74
CA VAL A 85 6.66 16.18 13.49
C VAL A 85 5.13 16.10 13.37
N GLY A 86 4.45 15.41 14.29
CA GLY A 86 3.00 15.21 14.28
C GLY A 86 2.56 14.12 13.30
N PHE A 87 3.37 13.08 13.12
CA PHE A 87 3.10 12.00 12.18
C PHE A 87 1.86 11.19 12.56
N GLU A 88 0.87 11.20 11.67
CA GLU A 88 -0.36 10.43 11.84
C GLU A 88 -0.12 8.95 11.51
N TRP A 89 0.02 8.15 12.57
CA TRP A 89 0.15 6.68 12.48
C TRP A 89 -1.09 6.00 11.91
N GLN A 90 -2.27 6.61 12.12
CA GLN A 90 -3.51 6.19 11.51
C GLN A 90 -3.62 6.92 10.17
N GLY A 91 -3.02 6.34 9.12
CA GLY A 91 -3.20 6.85 7.76
C GLY A 91 -4.64 6.72 7.28
N PRO A 92 -4.96 7.22 6.07
CA PRO A 92 -6.28 7.01 5.51
C PRO A 92 -6.45 5.50 5.39
N ARG A 93 -7.52 4.95 5.97
CA ARG A 93 -7.82 3.52 5.82
C ARG A 93 -8.05 3.25 4.34
N GLN A 94 -7.02 2.81 3.63
CA GLN A 94 -7.14 2.13 2.35
C GLN A 94 -7.66 0.69 2.54
N SER A 95 -8.26 0.40 3.71
CA SER A 95 -8.83 -0.89 4.02
C SER A 95 -10.28 -0.85 3.58
N ILE A 96 -10.54 -1.42 2.40
CA ILE A 96 -11.88 -1.67 1.91
C ILE A 96 -12.67 -2.46 2.97
N SER A 97 -13.92 -2.06 3.21
CA SER A 97 -14.80 -2.73 4.18
C SER A 97 -15.01 -4.19 3.80
N PHE A 98 -15.31 -5.05 4.78
CA PHE A 98 -15.59 -6.46 4.49
C PHE A 98 -16.82 -6.60 3.58
N GLU A 99 -17.85 -5.79 3.80
CA GLU A 99 -19.06 -5.74 2.98
C GLU A 99 -18.77 -5.46 1.51
N LEU A 100 -17.89 -4.49 1.22
CA LEU A 100 -17.53 -4.17 -0.16
C LEU A 100 -16.72 -5.31 -0.81
N LYS A 101 -15.88 -6.02 -0.04
CA LYS A 101 -15.21 -7.23 -0.52
C LYS A 101 -16.21 -8.33 -0.83
N LEU A 102 -17.20 -8.51 0.03
CA LEU A 102 -18.25 -9.52 -0.14
C LEU A 102 -19.09 -9.20 -1.39
N ALA A 103 -19.54 -7.96 -1.54
CA ALA A 103 -20.28 -7.50 -2.72
C ALA A 103 -19.49 -7.72 -4.01
N ALA A 104 -18.20 -7.36 -4.03
CA ALA A 104 -17.34 -7.55 -5.20
C ALA A 104 -17.12 -9.02 -5.54
N LEU A 105 -16.97 -9.91 -4.53
CA LEU A 105 -16.86 -11.34 -4.72
C LEU A 105 -18.17 -11.98 -5.20
N THR A 106 -19.30 -11.51 -4.69
CA THR A 106 -20.64 -11.94 -5.15
C THR A 106 -20.85 -11.55 -6.61
N ALA A 107 -20.51 -10.32 -7.00
CA ALA A 107 -20.59 -9.87 -8.39
C ALA A 107 -19.68 -10.70 -9.31
N PHE A 108 -18.44 -10.97 -8.88
CA PHE A 108 -17.52 -11.82 -9.64
C PHE A 108 -18.04 -13.27 -9.78
N LYS A 109 -18.59 -13.84 -8.70
CA LYS A 109 -19.20 -15.18 -8.72
C LYS A 109 -20.42 -15.23 -9.64
N ALA A 110 -21.25 -14.19 -9.66
CA ALA A 110 -22.40 -14.13 -10.55
C ALA A 110 -21.99 -14.11 -12.03
N ALA A 111 -20.87 -13.46 -12.36
CA ALA A 111 -20.35 -13.39 -13.72
C ALA A 111 -19.61 -14.66 -14.17
N TYR A 112 -18.76 -15.23 -13.32
CA TYR A 112 -17.85 -16.32 -13.69
C TYR A 112 -18.19 -17.69 -13.06
N GLY A 113 -19.22 -17.77 -12.23
CA GLY A 113 -19.65 -18.99 -11.52
C GLY A 113 -18.73 -19.43 -10.36
N HIS A 114 -17.54 -18.84 -10.23
CA HIS A 114 -16.55 -19.17 -9.21
C HIS A 114 -15.94 -17.91 -8.58
N VAL A 115 -15.22 -18.07 -7.47
CA VAL A 115 -14.52 -16.98 -6.75
C VAL A 115 -12.99 -17.05 -6.88
N ARG A 116 -12.49 -17.72 -7.93
CA ARG A 116 -11.07 -17.75 -8.30
C ARG A 116 -10.65 -16.46 -9.01
N VAL A 117 -10.54 -15.38 -8.25
CA VAL A 117 -10.20 -14.06 -8.81
C VAL A 117 -8.70 -13.99 -9.19
N PRO A 118 -8.34 -13.69 -10.44
CA PRO A 118 -6.95 -13.48 -10.85
C PRO A 118 -6.31 -12.28 -10.13
N GLN A 119 -5.01 -12.34 -9.82
CA GLN A 119 -4.33 -11.30 -9.03
C GLN A 119 -4.44 -9.89 -9.62
N LYS A 120 -4.40 -9.78 -10.96
CA LYS A 120 -4.46 -8.50 -11.68
C LYS A 120 -5.89 -8.04 -12.00
N PHE A 121 -6.92 -8.79 -11.57
CA PHE A 121 -8.30 -8.46 -11.86
C PHE A 121 -8.74 -7.18 -11.14
N THR A 122 -9.35 -6.27 -11.91
CA THR A 122 -9.85 -4.98 -11.44
C THR A 122 -11.32 -4.82 -11.82
N LEU A 123 -12.10 -4.28 -10.89
CA LEU A 123 -13.45 -3.79 -11.15
C LEU A 123 -13.39 -2.25 -11.33
N PRO A 124 -14.30 -1.64 -12.10
CA PRO A 124 -15.28 -2.28 -12.98
C PRO A 124 -14.64 -3.14 -14.08
N HIS A 125 -15.30 -4.22 -14.49
CA HIS A 125 -14.87 -5.11 -15.58
C HIS A 125 -16.04 -5.35 -16.52
N ALA A 126 -15.79 -5.51 -17.83
CA ALA A 126 -16.85 -5.59 -18.84
C ALA A 126 -17.91 -6.68 -18.53
N ASP A 127 -17.46 -7.85 -18.07
CA ASP A 127 -18.34 -8.99 -17.80
C ASP A 127 -18.96 -8.98 -16.40
N VAL A 128 -18.64 -8.00 -15.55
CA VAL A 128 -19.09 -7.97 -14.15
C VAL A 128 -19.99 -6.77 -13.91
N LEU A 129 -21.24 -7.04 -13.50
CA LEU A 129 -22.17 -6.02 -13.03
C LEU A 129 -21.69 -5.47 -11.68
N TRP A 130 -20.92 -4.39 -11.72
CA TRP A 130 -20.34 -3.72 -10.57
C TRP A 130 -20.71 -2.24 -10.57
N THR A 131 -21.35 -1.79 -9.49
CA THR A 131 -21.82 -0.40 -9.32
C THR A 131 -20.97 0.42 -8.35
N GLY A 132 -19.89 -0.16 -7.81
CA GLY A 132 -18.98 0.54 -6.91
C GLY A 132 -17.78 1.19 -7.63
N ASP A 133 -16.93 1.84 -6.86
CA ASP A 133 -15.69 2.45 -7.36
C ASP A 133 -14.67 1.42 -7.88
N GLU A 134 -13.61 1.92 -8.51
CA GLU A 134 -12.49 1.11 -8.97
C GLU A 134 -11.90 0.27 -7.82
N LEU A 135 -11.87 -1.04 -8.01
CA LEU A 135 -11.41 -1.99 -7.01
C LEU A 135 -10.48 -3.02 -7.63
N LYS A 136 -9.24 -3.06 -7.15
CA LYS A 136 -8.27 -4.12 -7.51
C LYS A 136 -8.59 -5.43 -6.77
N LEU A 137 -9.73 -6.03 -7.11
CA LEU A 137 -10.29 -7.21 -6.42
C LEU A 137 -9.27 -8.35 -6.34
N GLY A 138 -8.49 -8.59 -7.40
CA GLY A 138 -7.43 -9.60 -7.39
C GLY A 138 -6.37 -9.40 -6.32
N CYS A 139 -5.94 -8.15 -6.12
CA CYS A 139 -4.99 -7.80 -5.07
C CYS A 139 -5.61 -7.98 -3.68
N VAL A 140 -6.88 -7.61 -3.53
CA VAL A 140 -7.65 -7.72 -2.27
C VAL A 140 -7.80 -9.19 -1.87
N VAL A 141 -8.23 -10.05 -2.79
CA VAL A 141 -8.37 -11.50 -2.62
C VAL A 141 -7.04 -12.15 -2.26
N ASN A 142 -5.97 -11.77 -2.95
CA ASN A 142 -4.63 -12.30 -2.64
C ASN A 142 -4.17 -11.90 -1.23
N LYS A 143 -4.38 -10.65 -0.82
CA LYS A 143 -4.11 -10.21 0.57
C LYS A 143 -4.98 -10.95 1.59
N LEU A 144 -6.23 -11.24 1.24
CA LEU A 144 -7.16 -12.03 2.07
C LEU A 144 -6.59 -13.43 2.35
N ARG A 145 -6.21 -14.16 1.28
CA ARG A 145 -5.59 -15.49 1.35
C ARG A 145 -4.28 -15.46 2.17
N GLN A 146 -3.40 -14.50 1.90
CA GLN A 146 -2.14 -14.35 2.62
C GLN A 146 -2.34 -14.03 4.10
N SER A 147 -3.31 -13.17 4.44
CA SER A 147 -3.58 -12.79 5.82
C SER A 147 -4.06 -13.98 6.66
N GLN A 148 -4.95 -14.81 6.11
CA GLN A 148 -5.44 -16.01 6.78
C GLN A 148 -4.33 -17.04 6.95
N ARG A 149 -3.49 -17.25 5.93
CA ARG A 149 -2.34 -18.17 6.00
C ARG A 149 -1.32 -17.75 7.06
N LEU A 150 -0.95 -16.47 7.11
CA LEU A 150 0.11 -15.96 8.00
C LEU A 150 -0.36 -15.73 9.44
N ARG A 151 -1.67 -15.53 9.66
CA ARG A 151 -2.24 -15.16 10.96
C ARG A 151 -3.10 -16.25 11.60
N ARG A 152 -3.19 -17.45 11.02
CA ARG A 152 -3.89 -18.59 11.62
C ARG A 152 -3.37 -18.82 13.06
N GLY A 153 -4.27 -18.74 14.05
CA GLY A 153 -3.94 -18.92 15.47
C GLY A 153 -3.29 -17.72 16.18
N LYS A 154 -3.22 -16.53 15.54
CA LYS A 154 -2.62 -15.31 16.14
C LYS A 154 -3.65 -14.22 16.42
N LYS A 155 -3.34 -13.36 17.40
CA LYS A 155 -4.13 -12.15 17.72
C LYS A 155 -4.18 -11.23 16.49
N GLY A 156 -5.39 -10.93 16.00
CA GLY A 156 -5.60 -10.20 14.74
C GLY A 156 -5.82 -11.06 13.50
N ALA A 157 -6.14 -12.35 13.69
CA ALA A 157 -6.79 -13.20 12.68
C ALA A 157 -8.17 -12.65 12.27
N MET A 158 -8.68 -13.11 11.13
CA MET A 158 -9.97 -12.68 10.63
C MET A 158 -11.10 -13.10 11.59
N PRO A 159 -12.11 -12.24 11.83
CA PRO A 159 -13.29 -12.63 12.59
C PRO A 159 -13.94 -13.87 11.98
N LYS A 160 -14.38 -14.81 12.82
CA LYS A 160 -14.95 -16.08 12.37
C LYS A 160 -16.12 -15.86 11.40
N GLY A 161 -17.02 -14.92 11.69
CA GLY A 161 -18.15 -14.60 10.81
C GLY A 161 -17.76 -14.10 9.42
N HIS A 162 -16.60 -13.44 9.25
CA HIS A 162 -16.10 -13.07 7.93
C HIS A 162 -15.56 -14.28 7.16
N VAL A 163 -14.96 -15.25 7.86
CA VAL A 163 -14.49 -16.49 7.25
C VAL A 163 -15.68 -17.33 6.81
N ASP A 164 -16.72 -17.44 7.63
CA ASP A 164 -17.93 -18.20 7.33
C ASP A 164 -18.64 -17.62 6.09
N ALA A 165 -18.84 -16.30 6.03
CA ALA A 165 -19.46 -15.64 4.86
C ALA A 165 -18.66 -15.84 3.56
N LEU A 166 -17.32 -15.95 3.63
CA LEU A 166 -16.49 -16.27 2.46
C LEU A 166 -16.63 -17.74 2.08
N ASN A 167 -16.67 -18.65 3.06
CA ASN A 167 -16.88 -20.07 2.82
C ASN A 167 -18.24 -20.35 2.17
N ASP A 168 -19.30 -19.64 2.58
CA ASP A 168 -20.65 -19.73 1.99
C ASP A 168 -20.65 -19.32 0.51
N LEU A 169 -19.76 -18.40 0.12
CA LEU A 169 -19.55 -18.05 -1.29
C LEU A 169 -18.77 -19.12 -2.08
N GLY A 170 -18.24 -20.15 -1.42
CA GLY A 170 -17.34 -21.14 -2.02
C GLY A 170 -15.90 -20.63 -2.16
N PHE A 171 -15.47 -19.71 -1.28
CA PHE A 171 -14.14 -19.12 -1.33
C PHE A 171 -13.06 -20.13 -0.98
N GLU A 172 -12.30 -20.54 -1.99
CA GLU A 172 -11.16 -21.43 -1.82
C GLU A 172 -9.98 -20.68 -1.19
N TRP A 173 -9.47 -21.19 -0.07
CA TRP A 173 -8.34 -20.57 0.64
C TRP A 173 -6.96 -21.06 0.15
N SER A 174 -6.89 -22.19 -0.56
CA SER A 174 -5.65 -22.78 -1.08
C SER A 174 -5.57 -22.72 -2.62
N ALA A 175 -4.36 -22.91 -3.15
CA ALA A 175 -4.18 -23.53 -4.46
C ALA A 175 -4.14 -25.04 -4.21
N THR A 176 -4.94 -25.80 -4.96
CA THR A 176 -5.05 -27.27 -4.99
C THR A 176 -5.40 -27.94 -3.65
N MET A 177 -6.66 -28.32 -3.50
CA MET A 177 -6.96 -29.68 -3.04
C MET A 177 -7.51 -30.40 -4.25
N ASP A 178 -6.60 -30.96 -5.05
CA ASP A 178 -6.97 -32.12 -5.87
C ASP A 178 -6.47 -33.34 -5.11
N THR A 179 -7.42 -34.26 -4.95
CA THR A 179 -7.37 -35.64 -4.45
C THR A 179 -6.13 -36.44 -4.81
#